data_AF-A0AA50SXY3-F1
#
_entry.id   AF-A0AA50SXY3-F1
#
_cell.length_a   1.000
_cell.length_b   1.000
_cell.length_c   1.000
_cell.angle_alpha   90.00
_cell.angle_beta   90.00
_cell.angle_gamma   90.00
#
_symmetry.space_group_name_H-M   'P 1'
#
loop_
_entity.id
_entity.type
_entity.pdbx_description
1 polymer ?
#
loop_
_entity_poly.entity_id
_entity_poly.type
_entity_poly.pdbx_seq_one_letter_code
_entity_poly.pdbx_strand_id
1 'polypeptide(L)'
;ADSVTWNPHKLLAAPQQCSTFLLKHKNVLKAAHSSNATYLFQKDKFYDTSYDTGDKHIQCGRRADVLKFWFMWKAKGSEGFEKHIDKLFDNATYFLGHIKQREGFRLVIQKPECTNIMFWYIPKCLRGCENESDYLERLHKVAPKIKERMIKEGSMMVTYQPQGNLVNFFRIVFQNSALDHKDMIYFANEFERLGSD
;
A
#
# COMPACT_ATOMS: atom_id res chain seq x y z
N ALA A 1 11.58 1.65 -19.28
CA ALA A 1 11.84 2.75 -18.34
C ALA A 1 13.34 2.92 -18.16
N ASP A 2 13.83 4.14 -17.95
CA ASP A 2 15.25 4.42 -17.62
C ASP A 2 15.55 4.24 -16.12
N SER A 3 14.53 4.43 -15.28
CA SER A 3 14.58 4.18 -13.86
C SER A 3 13.30 3.49 -13.37
N VAL A 4 13.40 2.75 -12.26
CA VAL A 4 12.28 2.10 -11.58
C VAL A 4 12.45 2.27 -10.08
N THR A 5 11.42 2.79 -9.42
CA THR A 5 11.32 2.77 -7.96
C THR A 5 10.49 1.58 -7.52
N TRP A 6 11.04 0.74 -6.66
CA TRP A 6 10.34 -0.42 -6.15
C TRP A 6 10.53 -0.57 -4.64
N ASN A 7 9.42 -0.77 -3.93
CA ASN A 7 9.36 -0.83 -2.48
C ASN A 7 8.97 -2.23 -1.99
N PRO A 8 9.93 -3.15 -1.77
CA PRO A 8 9.67 -4.44 -1.13
C PRO A 8 8.96 -4.33 0.23
N HIS A 9 9.12 -3.22 0.96
CA HIS A 9 8.42 -3.03 2.23
C HIS A 9 6.91 -2.78 2.12
N LYS A 10 6.37 -2.71 0.89
CA LYS A 10 4.92 -2.65 0.65
C LYS A 10 4.38 -4.05 0.41
N LEU A 11 4.09 -4.39 -0.85
CA LEU A 11 3.43 -5.64 -1.23
C LEU A 11 4.24 -6.91 -0.95
N LEU A 12 5.55 -6.84 -0.71
CA LEU A 12 6.36 -8.01 -0.34
C LEU A 12 6.56 -8.12 1.18
N ALA A 13 5.91 -7.25 1.97
CA ALA A 13 5.91 -7.27 3.43
C ALA A 13 7.31 -7.21 4.08
N ALA A 14 8.33 -6.69 3.38
CA ALA A 14 9.63 -6.47 4.02
C ALA A 14 9.49 -5.41 5.13
N PRO A 15 10.12 -5.58 6.31
CA PRO A 15 10.00 -4.58 7.38
C PRO A 15 10.47 -3.19 6.93
N GLN A 16 9.73 -2.14 7.29
CA GLN A 16 10.05 -0.76 6.88
C GLN A 16 11.42 -0.30 7.46
N GLN A 17 12.26 0.42 6.70
CA GLN A 17 12.17 0.78 5.28
C GLN A 17 12.87 -0.24 4.38
N CYS A 18 12.37 -0.49 3.17
CA CYS A 18 13.09 -1.26 2.15
C CYS A 18 12.69 -0.78 0.76
N SER A 19 13.45 0.18 0.23
CA SER A 19 13.15 0.85 -1.05
C SER A 19 14.35 0.73 -1.98
N THR A 20 14.07 0.58 -3.26
CA THR A 20 15.09 0.46 -4.31
C THR A 20 14.82 1.50 -5.39
N PHE A 21 15.90 2.11 -5.88
CA PHE A 21 15.91 2.94 -7.07
C PHE A 21 16.83 2.26 -8.08
N LEU A 22 16.23 1.61 -9.07
CA LEU A 22 16.90 0.84 -10.10
C LEU A 22 17.09 1.71 -11.33
N LEU A 23 18.25 1.61 -11.96
CA LEU A 23 18.59 2.40 -13.14
C LEU A 23 19.13 1.51 -14.25
N LYS A 24 18.75 1.84 -15.48
CA LYS A 24 19.32 1.22 -16.68
C LYS A 24 20.77 1.65 -16.91
N HIS A 25 21.13 2.87 -16.51
CA HIS A 25 22.41 3.52 -16.81
C HIS A 25 23.38 3.46 -15.61
N LYS A 26 24.41 2.61 -15.69
CA LYS A 26 25.31 2.23 -14.58
C LYS A 26 25.98 3.39 -13.83
N ASN A 27 26.40 4.43 -14.55
CA ASN A 27 27.29 5.46 -13.99
C ASN A 27 26.58 6.76 -13.56
N VAL A 28 25.28 6.90 -13.85
CA VAL A 28 24.55 8.15 -13.63
C VAL A 28 24.55 8.57 -12.16
N LEU A 29 24.33 7.63 -11.23
CA LEU A 29 24.33 7.96 -9.80
C LEU A 29 25.69 8.45 -9.30
N LYS A 30 26.78 7.84 -9.78
CA LYS A 30 28.12 8.28 -9.39
C LYS A 30 28.42 9.66 -9.98
N ALA A 31 28.12 9.87 -11.26
CA ALA A 31 28.33 11.16 -11.91
C ALA A 31 27.53 12.30 -11.26
N ALA A 32 26.30 12.00 -10.80
CA ALA A 32 25.41 12.98 -10.19
C ALA A 32 25.74 13.29 -8.72
N HIS A 33 26.18 12.30 -7.93
CA HIS A 33 26.29 12.44 -6.47
C HIS A 33 27.73 12.40 -5.93
N SER A 34 28.72 12.00 -6.73
CA SER A 34 30.09 11.84 -6.24
C SER A 34 30.67 13.18 -5.78
N SER A 35 31.21 13.16 -4.56
CA SER A 35 31.96 14.29 -3.99
C SER A 35 33.46 14.02 -3.94
N ASN A 36 33.88 12.76 -4.17
CA ASN A 36 35.26 12.31 -4.04
C ASN A 36 35.90 12.71 -2.69
N ALA A 37 35.12 12.66 -1.61
CA ALA A 37 35.59 12.94 -0.27
C ALA A 37 36.74 12.01 0.12
N THR A 38 37.95 12.57 0.24
CA THR A 38 39.20 11.81 0.43
C THR A 38 39.23 11.03 1.75
N TYR A 39 38.48 11.48 2.76
CA TYR A 39 38.38 10.82 4.05
C TYR A 39 37.47 9.57 4.05
N LEU A 40 36.65 9.36 3.01
CA LEU A 40 35.75 8.20 2.87
C LEU A 40 36.11 7.26 1.71
N PHE A 41 36.59 7.84 0.60
CA PHE A 41 36.85 7.12 -0.65
C PHE A 41 38.34 7.16 -1.00
N GLN A 42 39.16 6.51 -0.16
CA GLN A 42 40.58 6.31 -0.40
C GLN A 42 40.80 5.44 -1.66
N LYS A 43 41.73 5.83 -2.53
CA LYS A 43 42.02 5.13 -3.81
C LYS A 43 43.08 4.03 -3.68
N ASP A 44 43.82 4.06 -2.58
CA ASP A 44 44.96 3.22 -2.22
C ASP A 44 44.57 2.07 -1.28
N LYS A 45 43.28 1.74 -1.19
CA LYS A 45 42.84 0.56 -0.44
C LYS A 45 43.40 -0.73 -1.06
N PHE A 46 43.68 -1.72 -0.22
CA PHE A 46 44.24 -3.01 -0.63
C PHE A 46 43.24 -3.94 -1.36
N TYR A 47 41.98 -3.51 -1.51
CA TYR A 47 40.90 -4.26 -2.15
C TYR A 47 40.27 -3.45 -3.29
N ASP A 48 39.46 -4.11 -4.13
CA ASP A 48 38.76 -3.43 -5.22
C ASP A 48 37.71 -2.43 -4.70
N THR A 49 38.02 -1.13 -4.84
CA THR A 49 37.15 -0.03 -4.40
C THR A 49 35.87 0.11 -5.24
N SER A 50 35.70 -0.68 -6.31
CA SER A 50 34.45 -0.70 -7.08
C SER A 50 33.22 -1.17 -6.26
N TYR A 51 33.46 -1.89 -5.16
CA TYR A 51 32.46 -2.31 -4.19
C TYR A 51 32.05 -1.19 -3.20
N ASP A 52 32.83 -0.12 -3.08
CA ASP A 52 32.48 1.03 -2.24
C ASP A 52 31.43 1.89 -2.95
N THR A 53 30.16 1.71 -2.59
CA THR A 53 29.05 2.38 -3.30
C THR A 53 28.65 3.73 -2.73
N GLY A 54 29.30 4.21 -1.66
CA GLY A 54 28.89 5.41 -0.93
C GLY A 54 28.71 6.64 -1.82
N ASP A 55 29.64 6.85 -2.74
CA ASP A 55 29.69 8.01 -3.65
C ASP A 55 28.63 7.98 -4.78
N LYS A 56 27.75 6.96 -4.77
CA LYS A 56 26.55 6.90 -5.63
C LYS A 56 25.32 7.46 -4.94
N HIS A 57 25.39 7.77 -3.65
CA HIS A 57 24.23 8.09 -2.83
C HIS A 57 24.29 9.54 -2.34
N ILE A 58 23.12 10.14 -2.16
CA ILE A 58 22.99 11.46 -1.53
C ILE A 58 23.32 11.40 -0.02
N GLN A 59 23.10 10.24 0.60
CA GLN A 59 23.40 10.01 2.02
C GLN A 59 24.86 9.60 2.22
N CYS A 60 25.45 10.03 3.33
CA CYS A 60 26.74 9.51 3.81
C CYS A 60 26.55 8.17 4.54
N GLY A 61 26.07 8.19 5.79
CA GLY A 61 25.71 6.99 6.53
C GLY A 61 24.42 6.36 5.97
N ARG A 62 24.41 5.04 5.77
CA ARG A 62 23.25 4.32 5.20
C ARG A 62 23.01 2.98 5.88
N ARG A 63 21.75 2.69 6.21
CA ARG A 63 21.32 1.44 6.83
C ARG A 63 21.38 0.27 5.84
N ALA A 64 21.73 -0.91 6.33
CA ALA A 64 21.75 -2.15 5.56
C ALA A 64 20.34 -2.77 5.38
N ASP A 65 19.41 -2.04 4.74
CA ASP A 65 18.03 -2.52 4.52
C ASP A 65 17.93 -3.73 3.58
N VAL A 66 19.00 -4.04 2.84
CA VAL A 66 19.08 -5.20 1.94
C VAL A 66 19.03 -6.53 2.69
N LEU A 67 19.56 -6.61 3.92
CA LEU A 67 19.75 -7.88 4.62
C LEU A 67 18.42 -8.58 4.94
N LYS A 68 17.46 -7.82 5.47
CA LYS A 68 16.11 -8.34 5.77
C LYS A 68 15.41 -8.84 4.51
N PHE A 69 15.52 -8.13 3.40
CA PHE A 69 14.87 -8.52 2.15
C PHE A 69 15.54 -9.73 1.52
N TRP A 70 16.88 -9.75 1.50
CA TRP A 70 17.64 -10.91 1.05
C TRP A 70 17.30 -12.16 1.86
N PHE A 71 17.24 -12.07 3.19
CA PHE A 71 16.90 -13.20 4.04
C PHE A 71 15.49 -13.72 3.77
N MET A 72 14.51 -12.81 3.64
CA MET A 72 13.15 -13.19 3.25
C MET A 72 13.11 -13.90 1.90
N TRP A 73 13.88 -13.44 0.91
CA TRP A 73 13.95 -14.08 -0.39
C TRP A 73 14.61 -15.46 -0.32
N LYS A 74 15.67 -15.62 0.48
CA LYS A 74 16.29 -16.94 0.69
C LYS A 74 15.34 -17.91 1.39
N ALA A 75 14.52 -17.43 2.33
CA ALA A 75 13.56 -18.26 3.06
C ALA A 75 12.31 -18.62 2.24
N LYS A 76 11.75 -17.67 1.48
CA LYS A 76 10.51 -17.84 0.72
C LYS A 76 10.73 -18.34 -0.70
N GLY A 77 11.89 -18.02 -1.29
CA GLY A 77 12.09 -18.12 -2.74
C GLY A 77 11.19 -17.14 -3.51
N SER A 78 11.37 -17.11 -4.83
CA SER A 78 10.49 -16.33 -5.71
C SER A 78 9.05 -16.88 -5.70
N GLU A 79 8.89 -18.21 -5.71
CA GLU A 79 7.58 -18.87 -5.63
C GLU A 79 6.82 -18.52 -4.35
N GLY A 80 7.50 -18.36 -3.22
CA GLY A 80 6.86 -17.96 -1.97
C GLY A 80 6.37 -16.50 -1.99
N PHE A 81 7.05 -15.62 -2.71
CA PHE A 81 6.58 -14.26 -2.95
C PHE A 81 5.43 -14.23 -3.96
N GLU A 82 5.49 -15.04 -5.01
CA GLU A 82 4.39 -15.21 -5.98
C GLU A 82 3.11 -15.65 -5.27
N LYS A 83 3.15 -16.77 -4.51
CA LYS A 83 2.02 -17.25 -3.71
C LYS A 83 1.49 -16.20 -2.72
N HIS A 84 2.39 -15.42 -2.12
CA HIS A 84 2.00 -14.31 -1.24
C HIS A 84 1.17 -13.28 -2.02
N ILE A 85 1.67 -12.80 -3.16
CA ILE A 85 0.98 -11.83 -4.00
C ILE A 85 -0.35 -12.38 -4.52
N ASP A 86 -0.37 -13.61 -5.04
CA ASP A 86 -1.59 -14.25 -5.54
C ASP A 86 -2.67 -14.29 -4.47
N LYS A 87 -2.30 -14.61 -3.21
CA LYS A 87 -3.26 -14.59 -2.10
C LYS A 87 -3.83 -13.21 -1.83
N LEU A 88 -3.04 -12.15 -1.98
CA LEU A 88 -3.54 -10.77 -1.82
C LEU A 88 -4.56 -10.42 -2.90
N PHE A 89 -4.30 -10.82 -4.15
CA PHE A 89 -5.21 -10.58 -5.28
C PHE A 89 -6.48 -11.43 -5.19
N ASP A 90 -6.37 -12.69 -4.76
CA ASP A 90 -7.50 -13.56 -4.43
C ASP A 90 -8.42 -12.91 -3.38
N ASN A 91 -7.88 -12.49 -2.24
CA ASN A 91 -8.64 -11.82 -1.19
C ASN A 91 -9.28 -10.50 -1.69
N ALA A 92 -8.55 -9.69 -2.46
CA ALA A 92 -9.08 -8.46 -3.04
C ALA A 92 -10.26 -8.72 -4.00
N THR A 93 -10.13 -9.76 -4.83
CA THR A 93 -11.16 -10.16 -5.81
C THR A 93 -12.38 -10.70 -5.09
N TYR A 94 -12.17 -11.53 -4.07
CA TYR A 94 -13.25 -12.07 -3.23
C TYR A 94 -14.00 -10.94 -2.52
N PHE A 95 -13.29 -10.04 -1.84
CA PHE A 95 -13.91 -8.89 -1.17
C PHE A 95 -14.70 -8.02 -2.14
N LEU A 96 -14.14 -7.71 -3.32
CA LEU A 96 -14.83 -6.96 -4.37
C LEU A 96 -16.13 -7.63 -4.82
N GLY A 97 -16.09 -8.94 -5.10
CA GLY A 97 -17.29 -9.72 -5.47
C GLY A 97 -18.32 -9.73 -4.35
N HIS A 98 -17.87 -9.83 -3.11
CA HIS A 98 -18.72 -9.87 -1.92
C HIS A 98 -19.44 -8.54 -1.65
N ILE A 99 -18.76 -7.40 -1.74
CA ILE A 99 -19.40 -6.09 -1.52
C ILE A 99 -20.30 -5.67 -2.69
N LYS A 100 -20.05 -6.14 -3.92
CA LYS A 100 -20.93 -5.86 -5.08
C LYS A 100 -22.34 -6.41 -4.92
N GLN A 101 -22.52 -7.43 -4.08
CA GLN A 101 -23.81 -8.07 -3.84
C GLN A 101 -24.55 -7.47 -2.64
N ARG A 102 -23.98 -6.45 -1.98
CA ARG A 102 -24.50 -5.88 -0.74
C ARG A 102 -24.99 -4.46 -0.95
N GLU A 103 -26.14 -4.13 -0.35
CA GLU A 103 -26.64 -2.77 -0.35
C GLU A 103 -25.72 -1.84 0.45
N GLY A 104 -25.67 -0.58 0.02
CA GLY A 104 -24.86 0.45 0.67
C GLY A 104 -23.43 0.52 0.17
N PHE A 105 -22.85 -0.54 -0.39
CA PHE A 105 -21.52 -0.44 -1.00
C PHE A 105 -21.61 0.11 -2.42
N ARG A 106 -21.01 1.27 -2.67
CA ARG A 106 -20.90 1.87 -4.00
C ARG A 106 -19.45 2.01 -4.40
N LEU A 107 -19.03 1.31 -5.45
CA LEU A 107 -17.66 1.34 -5.93
C LEU A 107 -17.29 2.70 -6.53
N VAL A 108 -16.08 3.16 -6.21
CA VAL A 108 -15.45 4.32 -6.85
C VAL A 108 -14.89 3.93 -8.22
N ILE A 109 -14.25 2.75 -8.29
CA ILE A 109 -13.73 2.16 -9.52
C ILE A 109 -14.35 0.77 -9.71
N GLN A 110 -14.99 0.55 -10.86
CA GLN A 110 -15.75 -0.68 -11.14
C GLN A 110 -14.88 -1.94 -11.30
N LYS A 111 -13.66 -1.76 -11.82
CA LYS A 111 -12.67 -2.81 -12.07
C LYS A 111 -11.30 -2.37 -11.54
N PRO A 112 -11.03 -2.56 -10.24
CA PRO A 112 -9.69 -2.33 -9.68
C PRO A 112 -8.67 -3.28 -10.30
N GLU A 113 -7.47 -2.77 -10.60
CA GLU A 113 -6.37 -3.56 -11.21
C GLU A 113 -5.37 -4.10 -10.19
N CYS A 114 -5.52 -3.73 -8.91
CA CYS A 114 -4.61 -4.10 -7.83
C CYS A 114 -5.43 -4.40 -6.55
N THR A 115 -4.75 -4.61 -5.43
CA THR A 115 -5.37 -4.98 -4.15
C THR A 115 -6.06 -3.83 -3.43
N ASN A 116 -6.16 -2.66 -4.07
CA ASN A 116 -6.85 -1.47 -3.59
C ASN A 116 -8.32 -1.50 -4.02
N ILE A 117 -9.23 -1.70 -3.06
CA ILE A 117 -10.67 -1.63 -3.33
C ILE A 117 -11.20 -0.30 -2.76
N MET A 118 -11.84 0.50 -3.62
CA MET A 118 -12.31 1.84 -3.28
C MET A 118 -13.82 1.93 -3.40
N PHE A 119 -14.48 2.35 -2.32
CA PHE A 119 -15.93 2.40 -2.22
C PHE A 119 -16.41 3.43 -1.21
N TRP A 120 -17.61 3.95 -1.43
CA TRP A 120 -18.41 4.55 -0.39
C TRP A 120 -19.26 3.49 0.29
N TYR A 121 -19.50 3.66 1.60
CA TYR A 121 -20.60 3.00 2.28
C TYR A 121 -21.75 4.00 2.45
N ILE A 122 -22.93 3.68 1.93
CA ILE A 122 -24.14 4.49 1.93
C ILE A 122 -25.06 3.96 3.03
N PRO A 123 -25.13 4.66 4.19
CA PRO A 123 -25.99 4.26 5.30
C PRO A 123 -27.47 4.35 4.91
N LYS A 124 -28.34 3.66 5.65
CA LYS A 124 -29.77 3.57 5.33
C LYS A 124 -30.43 4.93 5.14
N CYS A 125 -30.06 5.92 5.95
CA CYS A 125 -30.59 7.29 5.91
C CYS A 125 -30.14 8.13 4.68
N LEU A 126 -29.23 7.62 3.84
CA LEU A 126 -28.79 8.27 2.60
C LEU A 126 -29.19 7.50 1.33
N ARG A 127 -29.77 6.30 1.47
CA ARG A 127 -30.19 5.50 0.30
C ARG A 127 -31.44 6.14 -0.31
N GLY A 128 -31.42 6.46 -1.60
CA GLY A 128 -32.52 7.14 -2.28
C GLY A 128 -32.49 8.68 -2.19
N CYS A 129 -31.52 9.24 -1.45
CA CYS A 129 -31.34 10.69 -1.29
C CYS A 129 -30.38 11.29 -2.33
N GLU A 130 -30.00 10.56 -3.39
CA GLU A 130 -28.91 10.96 -4.31
C GLU A 130 -29.17 12.27 -5.06
N ASN A 131 -30.44 12.68 -5.18
CA ASN A 131 -30.86 13.91 -5.86
C ASN A 131 -30.95 15.12 -4.92
N GLU A 132 -30.75 14.93 -3.61
CA GLU A 132 -30.78 16.02 -2.64
C GLU A 132 -29.52 16.89 -2.76
N SER A 133 -29.67 18.21 -2.63
CA SER A 133 -28.56 19.17 -2.84
C SER A 133 -27.43 19.01 -1.82
N ASP A 134 -27.72 18.48 -0.64
CA ASP A 134 -26.76 18.25 0.45
C ASP A 134 -26.23 16.80 0.50
N TYR A 135 -26.61 15.94 -0.44
CA TYR A 135 -26.27 14.51 -0.43
C TYR A 135 -24.76 14.27 -0.32
N LEU A 136 -23.97 14.96 -1.14
CA LEU A 136 -22.51 14.81 -1.14
C LEU A 136 -21.89 15.33 0.16
N GLU A 137 -22.44 16.39 0.75
CA GLU A 137 -21.98 16.92 2.03
C GLU A 137 -22.23 15.91 3.16
N ARG A 138 -23.41 15.29 3.18
CA ARG A 138 -23.76 14.23 4.13
C ARG A 138 -22.91 12.98 3.93
N LEU A 139 -22.74 12.53 2.68
CA LEU A 139 -21.90 11.37 2.34
C LEU A 139 -20.43 11.59 2.73
N HIS A 140 -19.91 12.81 2.56
CA HIS A 140 -18.54 13.16 2.96
C HIS A 140 -18.27 12.90 4.44
N LYS A 141 -19.29 13.06 5.30
CA LYS A 141 -19.20 12.88 6.76
C LYS A 141 -19.29 11.40 7.18
N VAL A 142 -19.70 10.49 6.30
CA VAL A 142 -19.89 9.06 6.64
C VAL A 142 -18.56 8.37 6.94
N ALA A 143 -17.58 8.46 6.03
CA ALA A 143 -16.33 7.73 6.20
C ALA A 143 -15.52 8.13 7.45
N PRO A 144 -15.39 9.43 7.80
CA PRO A 144 -14.81 9.86 9.07
C PRO A 144 -15.50 9.24 10.30
N LYS A 145 -16.84 9.23 10.35
CA LYS A 145 -17.60 8.67 11.48
C LYS A 145 -17.38 7.17 11.64
N ILE A 146 -17.49 6.40 10.56
CA ILE A 146 -17.25 4.95 10.61
C ILE A 146 -15.80 4.69 11.03
N LYS A 147 -14.82 5.44 10.51
CA LYS A 147 -13.41 5.31 10.92
C LYS A 147 -13.20 5.61 12.40
N GLU A 148 -13.84 6.64 12.95
CA GLU A 148 -13.78 6.92 14.38
C GLU A 148 -14.29 5.72 15.21
N ARG A 149 -15.43 5.13 14.82
CA ARG A 149 -16.00 3.95 15.48
C ARG A 149 -15.06 2.73 15.38
N MET A 150 -14.51 2.45 14.19
CA MET A 150 -13.50 1.39 13.98
C MET A 150 -12.31 1.52 14.96
N ILE A 151 -11.78 2.73 15.14
CA ILE A 151 -10.61 2.98 15.99
C ILE A 151 -10.96 2.85 17.47
N LYS A 152 -12.11 3.38 17.89
CA LYS A 152 -12.54 3.30 19.30
C LYS A 152 -12.81 1.86 19.72
N GLU A 153 -13.36 1.05 18.82
CA GLU A 153 -13.64 -0.37 19.09
C GLU A 153 -12.40 -1.25 18.93
N GLY A 154 -11.44 -0.86 18.10
CA GLY A 154 -10.24 -1.64 17.83
C GLY A 154 -10.49 -2.87 16.95
N SER A 155 -11.62 -2.92 16.23
CA SER A 155 -12.03 -4.06 15.42
C SER A 155 -11.29 -4.16 14.08
N MET A 156 -11.07 -3.03 13.41
CA MET A 156 -10.30 -2.95 12.17
C MET A 156 -9.77 -1.53 11.91
N MET A 157 -8.90 -1.37 10.91
CA MET A 157 -8.41 -0.05 10.51
C MET A 157 -8.30 0.09 9.00
N VAL A 158 -9.24 0.82 8.40
CA VAL A 158 -9.26 1.15 6.96
C VAL A 158 -9.08 2.66 6.77
N THR A 159 -8.32 3.07 5.76
CA THR A 159 -8.14 4.49 5.42
C THR A 159 -9.29 5.00 4.56
N TYR A 160 -9.62 6.28 4.70
CA TYR A 160 -10.48 7.00 3.77
C TYR A 160 -9.78 8.28 3.30
N GLN A 161 -10.21 8.80 2.15
CA GLN A 161 -9.72 10.07 1.60
C GLN A 161 -10.70 10.63 0.56
N PRO A 162 -10.71 11.95 0.31
CA PRO A 162 -11.30 12.53 -0.89
C PRO A 162 -10.30 12.47 -2.05
N GLN A 163 -10.77 12.62 -3.29
CA GLN A 163 -9.88 12.73 -4.46
C GLN A 163 -10.54 13.51 -5.60
N GLY A 164 -9.97 14.64 -5.99
CA GLY A 164 -10.58 15.53 -6.99
C GLY A 164 -11.97 15.96 -6.54
N ASN A 165 -12.98 15.71 -7.39
CA ASN A 165 -14.38 16.02 -7.08
C ASN A 165 -15.08 14.93 -6.24
N LEU A 166 -14.39 13.86 -5.87
CA LEU A 166 -14.95 12.77 -5.07
C LEU A 166 -14.83 13.08 -3.57
N VAL A 167 -15.96 13.07 -2.88
CA VAL A 167 -16.03 13.14 -1.41
C VAL A 167 -15.44 11.90 -0.76
N ASN A 168 -15.16 11.95 0.55
CA ASN A 168 -14.48 10.86 1.28
C ASN A 168 -15.05 9.47 0.95
N PHE A 169 -14.18 8.60 0.44
CA PHE A 169 -14.43 7.18 0.22
C PHE A 169 -13.38 6.34 0.94
N PHE A 170 -13.72 5.10 1.24
CA PHE A 170 -12.76 4.14 1.80
C PHE A 170 -11.86 3.60 0.71
N ARG A 171 -10.59 3.39 1.08
CA ARG A 171 -9.63 2.60 0.32
C ARG A 171 -9.09 1.50 1.22
N ILE A 172 -9.63 0.29 1.09
CA ILE A 172 -9.06 -0.90 1.72
C ILE A 172 -7.94 -1.44 0.82
N VAL A 173 -6.85 -1.88 1.44
CA VAL A 173 -5.67 -2.39 0.73
C VAL A 173 -5.27 -3.73 1.34
N PHE A 174 -5.29 -4.79 0.55
CA PHE A 174 -4.88 -6.11 1.01
C PHE A 174 -3.37 -6.29 0.78
N GLN A 175 -2.62 -6.41 1.88
CA GLN A 175 -1.16 -6.56 1.89
C GLN A 175 -0.67 -7.68 2.81
N ASN A 176 -1.57 -8.32 3.56
CA ASN A 176 -1.24 -9.39 4.49
C ASN A 176 -1.80 -10.72 3.99
N SER A 177 -0.92 -11.64 3.57
CA SER A 177 -1.33 -12.97 3.10
C SER A 177 -1.69 -13.94 4.22
N ALA A 178 -1.63 -13.51 5.49
CA ALA A 178 -2.18 -14.27 6.60
C ALA A 178 -3.72 -14.20 6.65
N LEU A 179 -4.33 -13.26 5.92
CA LEU A 179 -5.78 -13.11 5.84
C LEU A 179 -6.41 -14.15 4.90
N ASP A 180 -7.65 -14.52 5.17
CA ASP A 180 -8.47 -15.40 4.33
C ASP A 180 -9.83 -14.78 3.95
N HIS A 181 -10.69 -15.57 3.31
CA HIS A 181 -12.01 -15.09 2.87
C HIS A 181 -12.97 -14.80 4.03
N LYS A 182 -12.78 -15.41 5.20
CA LYS A 182 -13.59 -15.10 6.40
C LYS A 182 -13.30 -13.69 6.88
N ASP A 183 -12.05 -13.24 6.81
CA ASP A 183 -11.69 -11.86 7.11
C ASP A 183 -12.35 -10.88 6.13
N MET A 184 -12.47 -11.25 4.85
CA MET A 184 -13.15 -10.41 3.85
C MET A 184 -14.64 -10.24 4.16
N ILE A 185 -15.29 -11.34 4.57
CA ILE A 185 -16.68 -11.32 5.03
C ILE A 185 -16.81 -10.47 6.30
N TYR A 186 -15.89 -10.64 7.26
CA TYR A 186 -15.85 -9.87 8.48
C TYR A 186 -15.76 -8.37 8.19
N PHE A 187 -14.82 -7.94 7.32
CA PHE A 187 -14.69 -6.53 6.95
C PHE A 187 -15.99 -5.96 6.37
N ALA A 188 -16.66 -6.68 5.47
CA ALA A 188 -17.93 -6.23 4.89
C ALA A 188 -19.03 -6.09 5.96
N ASN A 189 -19.20 -7.10 6.81
CA ASN A 189 -20.17 -7.06 7.91
C ASN A 189 -19.87 -5.92 8.90
N GLU A 190 -18.60 -5.66 9.15
CA GLU A 190 -18.17 -4.65 10.11
C GLU A 190 -18.43 -3.23 9.60
N PHE A 191 -18.25 -2.98 8.29
CA PHE A 191 -18.70 -1.74 7.66
C PHE A 191 -20.21 -1.53 7.80
N GLU A 192 -21.01 -2.58 7.58
CA GLU A 192 -22.46 -2.50 7.71
C GLU A 192 -22.90 -2.18 9.13
N ARG A 193 -22.32 -2.88 10.12
CA ARG A 193 -22.61 -2.68 11.53
C ARG A 193 -22.23 -1.28 11.99
N LEU A 194 -21.01 -0.83 11.67
CA LEU A 194 -20.50 0.48 12.08
C LEU A 194 -21.17 1.64 11.34
N GLY A 195 -21.84 1.40 10.21
CA GLY A 195 -22.59 2.40 9.46
C GLY A 195 -24.12 2.24 9.55
N SER A 196 -24.62 1.47 10.51
CA SER A 196 -26.05 1.14 10.61
C SER A 196 -26.92 2.26 11.19
N ASP A 197 -26.35 3.11 12.04
CA ASP A 197 -26.97 4.21 12.81
C ASP A 197 -26.28 5.58 12.59
#